data_AF-A0A7Y7CHC4-F1
#
_entry.id   AF-A0A7Y7CHC4-F1
#
_cell.length_a   1.000
_cell.length_b   1.000
_cell.length_c   1.000
_cell.angle_alpha   90.00
_cell.angle_beta   90.00
_cell.angle_gamma   90.00
#
_symmetry.space_group_name_H-M   'P 1'
#
loop_
_entity.id
_entity.type
_entity.pdbx_description
1 polymer ?
#
loop_
_entity_poly.entity_id
_entity_poly.type
_entity_poly.pdbx_seq_one_letter_code
_entity_poly.pdbx_strand_id
1 'polypeptide(L)'
;MEKICEAILPKSKTPGATDAAVVPHLDASIFTMDSPRERGYFKEGLRVFVSRFEENIGVSFGKATVNEVGQGINGYLRGMDKNPKLLKSYMSDLKIEGPKDRGFFEVHFVFTVVNATIWSYLTSELVGEHVMAYDPVPGVYEGCVATDEQPMAWSYL
;
A
#
# COMPACT_ATOMS: atom_id res chain seq x y z
N MET A 1 2.04 11.87 1.69
CA MET A 1 1.39 10.64 1.19
C MET A 1 1.57 10.47 -0.31
N GLU A 2 1.34 11.49 -1.15
CA GLU A 2 1.52 11.42 -2.61
C GLU A 2 2.79 10.72 -3.08
N LYS A 3 3.98 11.19 -2.67
CA LYS A 3 5.25 10.55 -3.07
C LYS A 3 5.37 9.08 -2.67
N ILE A 4 4.72 8.67 -1.57
CA ILE A 4 4.72 7.29 -1.09
C ILE A 4 3.82 6.44 -1.97
N CYS A 5 2.58 6.88 -2.18
CA CYS A 5 1.62 6.16 -3.00
C CYS A 5 2.10 6.04 -4.45
N GLU A 6 2.63 7.13 -5.02
CA GLU A 6 3.21 7.13 -6.38
C GLU A 6 4.47 6.27 -6.46
N ALA A 7 5.26 6.13 -5.39
CA ALA A 7 6.39 5.21 -5.39
C ALA A 7 5.98 3.73 -5.32
N ILE A 8 4.82 3.43 -4.71
CA ILE A 8 4.25 2.08 -4.63
C ILE A 8 3.61 1.69 -5.96
N LEU A 9 2.84 2.59 -6.57
CA LEU A 9 2.18 2.42 -7.86
C LEU A 9 2.56 3.58 -8.81
N PRO A 10 3.78 3.54 -9.39
CA PRO A 10 4.22 4.57 -10.31
C PRO A 10 3.50 4.44 -11.65
N LYS A 11 3.25 5.58 -12.29
CA LYS A 11 2.73 5.61 -13.66
C LYS A 11 3.59 4.77 -14.61
N SER A 12 2.93 3.94 -15.41
CA SER A 12 3.57 3.10 -16.42
C SER A 12 2.70 2.96 -17.66
N LYS A 13 2.42 1.74 -18.12
CA LYS A 13 1.36 1.46 -19.10
C LYS A 13 -0.04 1.65 -18.50
N THR A 14 -0.14 1.64 -17.18
CA THR A 14 -1.36 1.95 -16.41
C THR A 14 -1.18 3.30 -15.68
N PRO A 15 -2.29 3.95 -15.28
CA PRO A 15 -2.24 5.13 -14.42
C PRO A 15 -1.39 4.91 -13.16
N GLY A 16 -0.74 5.98 -12.68
CA GLY A 16 -0.09 5.98 -11.37
C GLY A 16 -1.08 6.19 -10.22
N ALA A 17 -0.60 6.11 -8.97
CA ALA A 17 -1.42 6.38 -7.79
C ALA A 17 -2.00 7.80 -7.78
N THR A 18 -1.23 8.78 -8.24
CA THR A 18 -1.73 10.16 -8.37
C THR A 18 -2.80 10.28 -9.45
N ASP A 19 -2.63 9.62 -10.60
CA ASP A 19 -3.63 9.62 -11.69
C ASP A 19 -4.95 9.01 -11.22
N ALA A 20 -4.88 7.93 -10.43
CA ALA A 20 -6.04 7.20 -9.90
C ALA A 20 -6.64 7.80 -8.61
N ALA A 21 -6.25 9.02 -8.23
CA ALA A 21 -6.74 9.72 -7.03
C ALA A 21 -6.65 8.89 -5.73
N VAL A 22 -5.58 8.10 -5.59
CA VAL A 22 -5.40 7.16 -4.47
C VAL A 22 -5.28 7.90 -3.14
N VAL A 23 -4.56 9.02 -3.08
CA VAL A 23 -4.29 9.70 -1.80
C VAL A 23 -5.57 10.22 -1.13
N PRO A 24 -6.45 10.98 -1.81
CA PRO A 24 -7.74 11.39 -1.23
C PRO A 24 -8.58 10.20 -0.73
N HIS A 25 -8.59 9.10 -1.47
CA HIS A 25 -9.35 7.91 -1.09
C HIS A 25 -8.70 7.20 0.12
N LEU A 26 -7.38 7.11 0.17
CA LEU A 26 -6.61 6.53 1.28
C LEU A 26 -6.75 7.34 2.57
N ASP A 27 -6.73 8.67 2.48
CA ASP A 27 -7.02 9.53 3.63
C ASP A 27 -8.42 9.24 4.16
N ALA A 28 -9.43 9.19 3.29
CA ALA A 28 -10.79 8.81 3.70
C ALA A 28 -10.82 7.42 4.35
N SER A 29 -10.16 6.40 3.79
CA SER A 29 -10.16 5.05 4.35
C SER A 29 -9.48 4.96 5.71
N ILE A 30 -8.31 5.57 5.90
CA ILE A 30 -7.58 5.52 7.19
C ILE A 30 -8.36 6.28 8.27
N PHE A 31 -9.01 7.39 7.92
CA PHE A 31 -9.80 8.14 8.91
C PHE A 31 -11.13 7.46 9.25
N THR A 32 -11.75 6.73 8.32
CA THR A 32 -13.08 6.14 8.51
C THR A 32 -13.06 4.70 9.00
N MET A 33 -12.06 3.90 8.65
CA MET A 33 -12.03 2.46 8.92
C MET A 33 -11.24 2.08 10.18
N ASP A 34 -10.23 2.88 10.55
CA ASP A 34 -9.33 2.51 11.63
C ASP A 34 -9.83 2.96 13.00
N SER A 35 -9.55 2.14 14.02
CA SER A 35 -9.73 2.53 15.42
C SER A 35 -8.80 3.70 15.79
N PRO A 36 -9.12 4.50 16.84
CA PRO A 36 -8.21 5.56 17.32
C PRO A 36 -6.79 5.05 17.61
N ARG A 37 -6.68 3.80 18.06
CA ARG A 37 -5.41 3.11 18.33
C ARG A 37 -4.61 2.87 17.04
N GLU A 38 -5.24 2.28 16.03
CA GLU A 38 -4.60 2.01 14.74
C GLU A 38 -4.21 3.29 14.00
N ARG A 39 -5.06 4.32 14.03
CA ARG A 39 -4.68 5.66 13.54
C ARG A 39 -3.45 6.22 14.25
N GLY A 40 -3.33 5.96 15.56
CA GLY A 40 -2.15 6.31 16.33
C GLY A 40 -0.91 5.55 15.87
N TYR A 41 -1.04 4.24 15.64
CA TYR A 41 0.04 3.40 15.12
C TYR A 41 0.49 3.80 13.73
N PHE A 42 -0.44 4.17 12.85
CA PHE A 42 -0.13 4.66 11.52
C PHE A 42 0.67 5.97 11.56
N LYS A 43 0.25 6.95 12.39
CA LYS A 43 0.95 8.23 12.54
C LYS A 43 2.35 8.04 13.11
N GLU A 44 2.49 7.21 14.13
CA GLU A 44 3.79 6.90 14.73
C GLU A 44 4.70 6.14 13.75
N GLY A 45 4.14 5.17 13.05
CA GLY A 45 4.83 4.43 12.01
C GLY A 45 5.30 5.30 10.84
N LEU A 46 4.51 6.29 10.41
CA LEU A 46 4.95 7.28 9.43
C LEU A 46 6.17 8.06 9.92
N ARG A 47 6.17 8.49 11.20
CA ARG A 47 7.30 9.19 11.81
C ARG A 47 8.56 8.31 11.83
N VAL A 48 8.40 7.05 12.24
CA VAL A 48 9.50 6.07 12.27
C VAL A 48 10.06 5.81 10.87
N PHE A 49 9.17 5.62 9.88
CA PHE A 49 9.55 5.42 8.49
C PHE A 49 10.33 6.62 7.94
N VAL A 50 9.86 7.85 8.14
CA VAL A 50 10.55 9.06 7.69
C VAL A 50 11.94 9.15 8.31
N SER A 51 12.05 8.97 9.63
CA SER A 51 13.34 8.99 10.32
C SER A 51 14.32 7.95 9.78
N ARG A 52 13.88 6.70 9.59
CA ARG A 52 14.72 5.63 9.04
C ARG A 52 15.06 5.86 7.57
N PHE A 53 14.13 6.40 6.79
CA PHE A 53 14.37 6.78 5.40
C PHE A 53 15.52 7.79 5.32
N GLU A 54 15.45 8.85 6.12
CA GLU A 54 16.49 9.88 6.15
C GLU A 54 17.83 9.33 6.64
N GLU A 55 17.82 8.43 7.62
CA GLU A 55 19.03 7.71 8.10
C GLU A 55 19.68 6.84 7.00
N ASN A 56 18.88 6.13 6.20
CA ASN A 56 19.37 5.15 5.23
C ASN A 56 19.71 5.78 3.86
N ILE A 57 18.95 6.77 3.42
CA ILE A 57 19.09 7.38 2.10
C ILE A 57 19.95 8.66 2.17
N GLY A 58 20.00 9.33 3.32
CA GLY A 58 20.80 10.55 3.51
C GLY A 58 20.19 11.80 2.89
N VAL A 59 18.91 11.76 2.50
CA VAL A 59 18.15 12.89 1.93
C VAL A 59 16.93 13.15 2.80
N SER A 60 16.61 14.42 3.06
CA SER A 60 15.39 14.73 3.80
C SER A 60 14.15 14.30 3.03
N PHE A 61 13.19 13.69 3.70
CA PHE A 61 12.02 13.10 3.05
C PHE A 61 11.22 14.11 2.24
N GLY A 62 11.12 15.36 2.71
CA GLY A 62 10.48 16.45 1.98
C GLY A 62 11.12 16.76 0.63
N LYS A 63 12.45 16.58 0.51
CA LYS A 63 13.23 16.83 -0.72
C LYS A 63 13.42 15.57 -1.57
N ALA A 64 13.15 14.39 -1.03
CA ALA A 64 13.30 13.14 -1.75
C ALA A 64 12.42 13.09 -3.01
N THR A 65 12.97 12.51 -4.07
CA THR A 65 12.28 12.13 -5.30
C THR A 65 11.41 10.90 -5.07
N VAL A 66 10.44 10.67 -5.97
CA VAL A 66 9.60 9.45 -5.93
C VAL A 66 10.46 8.18 -6.01
N ASN A 67 11.51 8.19 -6.83
CA ASN A 67 12.43 7.06 -6.95
C ASN A 67 13.17 6.77 -5.64
N GLU A 68 13.69 7.79 -4.95
CA GLU A 68 14.33 7.62 -3.64
C GLU A 68 13.34 7.07 -2.60
N VAL A 69 12.11 7.61 -2.56
CA VAL A 69 11.05 7.07 -1.69
C VAL A 69 10.78 5.60 -2.01
N GLY A 70 10.74 5.23 -3.29
CA GLY A 70 10.61 3.85 -3.74
C GLY A 70 11.77 2.96 -3.30
N GLN A 71 13.01 3.46 -3.29
CA GLN A 71 14.15 2.71 -2.73
C GLN A 71 13.98 2.44 -1.23
N GLY A 72 13.50 3.43 -0.47
CA GLY A 72 13.17 3.27 0.94
C GLY A 72 12.13 2.16 1.17
N ILE A 73 10.99 2.22 0.48
CA ILE A 73 9.92 1.22 0.57
C ILE A 73 10.42 -0.17 0.15
N ASN A 74 11.12 -0.27 -0.98
CA ASN A 74 11.67 -1.54 -1.46
C ASN A 74 12.70 -2.13 -0.49
N GLY A 75 13.50 -1.30 0.17
CA GLY A 75 14.42 -1.72 1.23
C GLY A 75 13.68 -2.45 2.36
N TYR A 76 12.52 -1.93 2.75
CA TYR A 76 11.66 -2.57 3.74
C TYR A 76 11.04 -3.87 3.26
N LEU A 77 10.44 -3.88 2.07
CA LEU A 77 9.82 -5.08 1.51
C LEU A 77 10.84 -6.22 1.43
N ARG A 78 12.06 -5.94 0.94
CA ARG A 78 13.16 -6.92 0.93
C ARG A 78 13.58 -7.39 2.32
N GLY A 79 13.51 -6.51 3.32
CA GLY A 79 13.75 -6.87 4.72
C GLY A 79 12.70 -7.84 5.26
N MET A 80 11.43 -7.63 4.90
CA MET A 80 10.33 -8.54 5.25
C MET A 80 10.46 -9.88 4.52
N ASP A 81 10.83 -9.89 3.24
CA ASP A 81 11.04 -11.12 2.47
C ASP A 81 12.14 -12.00 3.09
N LYS A 82 13.22 -11.38 3.58
CA LYS A 82 14.32 -12.08 4.27
C LYS A 82 13.92 -12.66 5.62
N ASN A 83 12.87 -12.12 6.25
CA ASN A 83 12.39 -12.58 7.54
C ASN A 83 10.87 -12.82 7.50
N PRO A 84 10.41 -13.95 6.94
CA PRO A 84 8.98 -14.23 6.77
C PRO A 84 8.22 -14.32 8.11
N LYS A 85 8.92 -14.49 9.24
CA LYS A 85 8.29 -14.48 10.58
C LYS A 85 7.87 -13.10 11.03
N LEU A 86 8.43 -12.04 10.45
CA LEU A 86 8.24 -10.66 10.85
C LEU A 86 6.81 -10.18 10.63
N LEU A 87 6.16 -10.62 9.54
CA LEU A 87 4.73 -10.34 9.35
C LEU A 87 3.87 -11.10 10.37
N LYS A 88 4.23 -12.36 10.68
CA LYS A 88 3.52 -13.18 11.66
C LYS A 88 3.62 -12.59 13.07
N SER A 89 4.81 -12.13 13.48
CA SER A 89 5.01 -11.46 14.78
C SER A 89 4.28 -10.13 14.83
N TYR A 90 4.32 -9.35 13.75
CA TYR A 90 3.54 -8.12 13.66
C TYR A 90 2.03 -8.39 13.85
N MET A 91 1.48 -9.40 13.18
CA MET A 91 0.06 -9.75 13.31
C MET A 91 -0.33 -10.23 14.71
N SER A 92 0.55 -10.91 15.43
CA SER A 92 0.31 -11.23 16.84
C SER A 92 0.39 -9.99 17.70
N ASP A 93 1.39 -9.14 17.47
CA ASP A 93 1.64 -7.96 18.28
C ASP A 93 0.53 -6.92 18.12
N LEU A 94 -0.09 -6.81 16.94
CA LEU A 94 -1.21 -5.91 16.71
C LEU A 94 -2.40 -6.18 17.66
N LYS A 95 -2.58 -7.43 18.09
CA LYS A 95 -3.65 -7.86 19.01
C LYS A 95 -3.33 -7.64 20.48
N ILE A 96 -2.05 -7.46 20.81
CA ILE A 96 -1.58 -7.31 22.18
C ILE A 96 -1.64 -5.83 22.55
N GLU A 97 -2.27 -5.49 23.67
CA GLU A 97 -2.25 -4.12 24.18
C GLU A 97 -0.92 -3.80 24.88
N GLY A 98 -0.56 -2.52 24.89
CA GLY A 98 0.65 -2.02 25.56
C GLY A 98 1.66 -1.36 24.61
N PRO A 99 2.85 -1.03 25.14
CA PRO A 99 3.90 -0.36 24.38
C PRO A 99 4.32 -1.16 23.16
N LYS A 100 4.59 -0.44 22.07
CA LYS A 100 5.12 -1.00 20.83
C LYS A 100 6.51 -0.46 20.59
N ASP A 101 7.38 -1.28 20.01
CA ASP A 101 8.73 -0.90 19.68
C ASP A 101 8.82 -0.23 18.30
N ARG A 102 10.01 0.29 17.97
CA ARG A 102 10.26 0.93 16.67
C ARG A 102 10.04 -0.05 15.51
N GLY A 103 10.36 -1.33 15.70
CA GLY A 103 10.18 -2.37 14.68
C GLY A 103 8.72 -2.60 14.33
N PHE A 104 7.84 -2.69 15.33
CA PHE A 104 6.40 -2.79 15.14
C PHE A 104 5.86 -1.62 14.30
N PHE A 105 6.19 -0.38 14.67
CA PHE A 105 5.65 0.81 13.99
C PHE A 105 6.09 0.90 12.53
N GLU A 106 7.33 0.51 12.26
CA GLU A 106 7.91 0.47 10.92
C GLU A 106 7.19 -0.55 10.03
N VAL A 107 7.01 -1.78 10.53
CA VAL A 107 6.30 -2.85 9.82
C VAL A 107 4.83 -2.48 9.62
N HIS A 108 4.18 -1.97 10.66
CA HIS A 108 2.80 -1.54 10.61
C HIS A 108 2.60 -0.49 9.52
N PHE A 109 3.43 0.55 9.48
CA PHE A 109 3.29 1.60 8.48
C PHE A 109 3.49 1.09 7.06
N VAL A 110 4.60 0.39 6.78
CA VAL A 110 4.90 -0.11 5.43
C VAL A 110 3.81 -1.08 4.97
N PHE A 111 3.40 -2.01 5.83
CA PHE A 111 2.34 -2.96 5.50
C PHE A 111 1.02 -2.24 5.23
N THR A 112 0.58 -1.35 6.13
CA THR A 112 -0.70 -0.65 6.00
C THR A 112 -0.73 0.26 4.79
N VAL A 113 0.33 1.07 4.55
CA VAL A 113 0.34 2.02 3.42
C VAL A 113 0.39 1.31 2.07
N VAL A 114 1.13 0.21 1.94
CA VAL A 114 1.18 -0.57 0.70
C VAL A 114 -0.18 -1.21 0.41
N ASN A 115 -0.77 -1.89 1.40
CA ASN A 115 -2.09 -2.51 1.22
C ASN A 115 -3.17 -1.48 0.93
N ALA A 116 -3.20 -0.37 1.67
CA ALA A 116 -4.17 0.69 1.46
C ALA A 116 -4.01 1.35 0.08
N THR A 117 -2.78 1.57 -0.38
CA THR A 117 -2.51 2.13 -1.72
C THR A 117 -3.02 1.20 -2.82
N ILE A 118 -2.73 -0.10 -2.71
CA ILE A 118 -3.19 -1.11 -3.67
C ILE A 118 -4.71 -1.21 -3.68
N TRP A 119 -5.33 -1.31 -2.50
CA TRP A 119 -6.78 -1.40 -2.38
C TRP A 119 -7.47 -0.17 -2.97
N SER A 120 -7.00 1.02 -2.59
CA SER A 120 -7.53 2.28 -3.07
C SER A 120 -7.38 2.46 -4.59
N TYR A 121 -6.27 1.98 -5.17
CA TYR A 121 -6.07 1.98 -6.61
C TYR A 121 -7.03 1.02 -7.33
N LEU A 122 -7.13 -0.23 -6.88
CA LEU A 122 -7.99 -1.25 -7.48
C LEU A 122 -9.49 -0.91 -7.37
N THR A 123 -9.87 -0.10 -6.39
CA THR A 123 -11.26 0.35 -6.20
C THR A 123 -11.53 1.74 -6.76
N SER A 124 -10.53 2.37 -7.40
CA SER A 124 -10.72 3.66 -8.06
C SER A 124 -11.50 3.49 -9.36
N GLU A 125 -12.37 4.46 -9.66
CA GLU A 125 -13.18 4.53 -10.89
C GLU A 125 -12.30 4.40 -12.13
N LEU A 126 -11.22 5.20 -12.22
CA LEU A 126 -10.29 5.19 -13.35
C LEU A 126 -9.72 3.80 -13.64
N VAL A 127 -9.33 3.05 -12.60
CA VAL A 127 -8.74 1.72 -12.75
C VAL A 127 -9.80 0.67 -13.02
N GLY A 128 -10.94 0.76 -12.32
CA GLY A 128 -12.04 -0.17 -12.50
C GLY A 128 -12.69 -0.10 -13.87
N GLU A 129 -12.72 1.06 -14.51
CA GLU A 129 -13.30 1.26 -15.85
C GLU A 129 -12.32 1.06 -17.01
N HIS A 130 -11.04 1.43 -16.83
CA HIS A 130 -10.09 1.53 -17.96
C HIS A 130 -8.87 0.60 -17.87
N VAL A 131 -8.67 -0.07 -16.74
CA VAL A 131 -7.49 -0.94 -16.51
C VAL A 131 -7.89 -2.38 -16.21
N MET A 132 -8.98 -2.58 -15.46
CA MET A 132 -9.49 -3.91 -15.13
C MET A 132 -10.48 -4.41 -16.19
N ALA A 133 -10.59 -5.72 -16.34
CA ALA A 133 -11.64 -6.32 -17.16
C ALA A 133 -12.98 -6.13 -16.44
N TYR A 134 -13.94 -5.51 -17.11
CA TYR A 134 -15.29 -5.28 -16.59
C TYR A 134 -16.23 -6.38 -17.08
N ASP A 135 -16.86 -7.10 -16.15
CA ASP A 135 -17.99 -7.99 -16.46
C ASP A 135 -19.28 -7.42 -15.82
N PRO A 136 -20.11 -6.69 -16.60
CA PRO A 136 -21.31 -6.03 -16.06
C PRO A 136 -22.37 -6.99 -15.53
N VAL A 137 -22.30 -8.29 -15.86
CA VAL A 137 -23.29 -9.28 -15.44
C VAL A 137 -22.57 -10.61 -15.26
N PRO A 138 -22.41 -11.15 -14.03
CA PRO A 138 -21.87 -12.49 -13.85
C PRO A 138 -22.88 -13.49 -14.42
N GLY A 139 -22.73 -13.78 -15.71
CA GLY A 139 -23.43 -14.85 -16.39
C GLY A 139 -22.86 -16.20 -15.96
N VAL A 140 -23.00 -17.20 -16.83
CA VAL A 140 -22.47 -18.55 -16.56
C VAL A 140 -21.00 -18.48 -16.19
N TYR A 141 -20.65 -19.05 -15.03
CA TYR A 141 -19.27 -19.17 -14.58
C TYR A 141 -18.49 -20.09 -15.53
N GLU A 142 -17.65 -19.51 -16.37
CA GLU A 142 -16.70 -20.26 -17.20
C GLU A 142 -15.38 -20.44 -16.43
N GLY A 143 -15.26 -21.55 -15.71
CA GLY A 143 -14.10 -21.83 -14.85
C GLY A 143 -12.80 -22.18 -15.60
N CYS A 144 -12.84 -22.33 -16.92
CA CYS A 144 -11.72 -22.84 -17.73
C CYS A 144 -11.39 -21.92 -18.92
N VAL A 145 -11.34 -20.60 -18.71
CA VAL A 145 -10.79 -19.67 -19.70
C VAL A 145 -9.26 -19.76 -19.66
N ALA A 146 -8.58 -19.78 -20.81
CA ALA A 146 -7.12 -19.83 -20.82
C ALA A 146 -6.56 -18.52 -20.23
N THR A 147 -5.47 -18.58 -19.45
CA THR A 147 -4.89 -17.38 -18.79
C THR A 147 -4.43 -16.33 -19.81
N ASP A 148 -4.08 -16.78 -21.00
CA ASP A 148 -3.70 -16.03 -22.18
C ASP A 148 -4.89 -15.28 -22.83
N GLU A 149 -6.13 -15.71 -22.55
CA GLU A 149 -7.37 -15.05 -22.99
C GLU A 149 -7.84 -13.97 -22.00
N GLN A 150 -7.29 -13.94 -20.77
CA GLN A 150 -7.59 -12.91 -19.76
C GLN A 150 -6.37 -12.45 -18.95
N PRO A 151 -5.64 -11.44 -19.44
CA PRO A 151 -4.47 -10.90 -18.74
C PRO A 151 -4.81 -9.87 -17.65
N MET A 152 -6.07 -9.49 -17.45
CA MET A 152 -6.48 -8.38 -16.57
C MET A 152 -7.29 -8.86 -15.36
N ALA A 153 -7.13 -8.20 -14.22
CA ALA A 153 -7.94 -8.44 -13.02
C ALA A 153 -9.40 -8.01 -13.25
N TRP A 154 -10.34 -8.64 -12.52
CA TRP A 154 -11.77 -8.35 -12.64
C TRP A 154 -12.20 -7.14 -11.79
N SER A 155 -13.06 -6.32 -12.37
CA SER A 155 -13.78 -5.22 -11.72
C SER A 155 -15.27 -5.58 -11.56
N TYR A 156 -15.86 -5.25 -10.42
CA TYR A 156 -17.31 -5.44 -10.13
C TYR A 156 -17.98 -4.13 -9.69
N LEU A 157 -17.52 -2.99 -10.22
CA LEU A 157 -18.12 -1.67 -9.96
C LEU A 157 -19.61 -1.63 -10.35
#